data_AF-A0AAV7HUA5-F1
#
_entry.id   AF-A0AAV7HUA5-F1
#
_cell.length_a   1.000
_cell.length_b   1.000
_cell.length_c   1.000
_cell.angle_alpha   90.00
_cell.angle_beta   90.00
_cell.angle_gamma   90.00
#
_symmetry.space_group_name_H-M   'P 1'
#
loop_
_entity.id
_entity.type
_entity.pdbx_description
1 polymer ?
#
loop_
_entity_poly.entity_id
_entity_poly.type
_entity_poly.pdbx_seq_one_letter_code
_entity_poly.pdbx_strand_id
1 'polypeptide(L)'
;MTTSLLVSVFSTDELIKCNYKGGAPKNSKDKSIVHSRLENTDKLKAIKETVNNRFKRQFNNTEFGKCINVKCNKLRSLHNTSKRGPETKSTQEKKEEDENKKE
;
A
#
# COMPACT_ATOMS: atom_id res chain seq x y z
N MET A 1 8.94 8.48 6.75
CA MET A 1 8.63 8.55 8.19
C MET A 1 7.40 7.72 8.56
N THR A 2 6.22 8.00 8.01
CA THR A 2 4.98 7.24 8.27
C THR A 2 5.17 5.73 8.09
N THR A 3 5.84 5.34 7.01
CA THR A 3 6.16 3.94 6.68
C THR A 3 7.06 3.25 7.69
N SER A 4 7.96 3.99 8.34
CA SER A 4 8.85 3.49 9.41
C SER A 4 8.09 3.38 10.73
N LEU A 5 7.28 4.39 11.07
CA LEU A 5 6.44 4.34 12.27
C LEU A 5 5.44 3.18 12.24
N LEU A 6 4.87 2.87 11.06
CA LEU A 6 3.94 1.75 10.92
C LEU A 6 4.55 0.41 11.36
N VAL A 7 5.79 0.11 10.97
CA VAL A 7 6.46 -1.14 11.35
C VAL A 7 6.98 -1.15 12.79
N SER A 8 7.09 0.02 13.43
CA SER A 8 7.43 0.13 14.85
C SER A 8 6.21 -0.02 15.77
N VAL A 9 5.01 0.28 15.27
CA VAL A 9 3.77 0.34 16.05
C VAL A 9 2.86 -0.89 15.82
N PHE A 10 2.95 -1.46 14.62
CA PHE A 10 2.20 -2.64 14.18
C PHE A 10 3.14 -3.78 13.84
N SER A 11 2.69 -5.01 14.08
CA SER A 11 3.44 -6.19 13.67
C SER A 11 3.46 -6.31 12.14
N THR A 12 4.53 -6.89 11.60
CA THR A 12 4.64 -7.11 10.14
C THR A 12 3.53 -8.03 9.65
N ASP A 13 3.15 -9.04 10.42
CA ASP A 13 2.07 -9.99 10.08
C ASP A 13 0.70 -9.31 9.98
N GLU A 14 0.41 -8.37 10.89
CA GLU A 14 -0.80 -7.56 10.84
C GLU A 14 -0.82 -6.67 9.58
N LEU A 15 0.31 -6.01 9.29
CA LEU A 15 0.42 -5.13 8.12
C LEU A 15 0.31 -5.88 6.78
N ILE A 16 0.71 -7.15 6.73
CA ILE A 16 0.56 -8.00 5.54
C ILE A 16 -0.90 -8.41 5.32
N LYS A 17 -1.68 -8.64 6.39
CA LYS A 17 -3.08 -9.09 6.28
C LYS A 17 -4.06 -7.93 6.07
N CYS A 18 -3.68 -6.71 6.45
CA CYS A 18 -4.59 -5.57 6.52
C CYS A 18 -4.38 -4.52 5.40
N ASN A 19 -5.36 -3.63 5.27
CA ASN A 19 -5.36 -2.37 4.51
C ASN A 19 -6.00 -1.23 5.35
N TYR A 20 -5.79 0.03 4.95
CA TYR A 20 -6.32 1.18 5.69
C TYR A 20 -7.86 1.17 5.85
N LYS A 21 -8.60 0.81 4.79
CA LYS A 21 -10.07 0.75 4.80
C LYS A 21 -10.63 -0.68 4.82
N GLY A 22 -9.78 -1.69 4.71
CA GLY A 22 -10.19 -3.07 4.41
C GLY A 22 -10.74 -3.22 2.99
N GLY A 23 -11.20 -4.43 2.67
CA GLY A 23 -11.81 -4.79 1.39
C GLY A 23 -10.82 -5.24 0.33
N ALA A 24 -11.35 -5.54 -0.87
CA ALA A 24 -10.56 -5.94 -2.02
C ALA A 24 -9.79 -4.74 -2.62
N PRO A 25 -8.58 -4.95 -3.17
CA PRO A 25 -7.88 -3.90 -3.89
C PRO A 25 -8.70 -3.45 -5.11
N LYS A 26 -8.94 -2.13 -5.24
CA LYS A 26 -9.79 -1.58 -6.32
C LYS A 26 -9.41 -2.02 -7.73
N ASN A 27 -8.12 -2.23 -7.98
CA ASN A 27 -7.57 -2.56 -9.29
C ASN A 27 -7.05 -4.00 -9.38
N SER A 28 -7.42 -4.87 -8.44
CA SER A 28 -7.06 -6.29 -8.52
C SER A 28 -7.93 -6.98 -9.57
N LYS A 29 -7.30 -7.75 -10.47
CA LYS A 29 -8.00 -8.70 -11.35
C LYS A 29 -8.72 -9.78 -10.53
N ASP A 30 -8.18 -10.09 -9.36
CA ASP A 30 -8.76 -11.04 -8.42
C ASP A 30 -9.42 -10.30 -7.24
N LYS A 31 -10.75 -10.26 -7.25
CA LYS A 31 -11.56 -9.65 -6.18
C LYS A 31 -11.77 -10.59 -4.99
N SER A 32 -11.34 -11.86 -5.08
CA SER A 32 -11.44 -12.81 -3.96
C SER A 32 -10.48 -12.47 -2.83
N ILE A 33 -9.41 -11.72 -3.13
CA ILE A 33 -8.45 -11.25 -2.15
C ILE A 33 -9.05 -10.09 -1.36
N VAL A 34 -9.55 -10.40 -0.16
CA VAL A 34 -10.10 -9.43 0.79
C VAL A 34 -9.11 -9.21 1.93
N HIS A 35 -8.74 -7.96 2.18
CA HIS A 35 -7.90 -7.59 3.31
C HIS A 35 -8.72 -7.03 4.46
N SER A 36 -8.35 -7.38 5.68
CA SER A 36 -8.97 -6.81 6.88
C SER A 36 -8.66 -5.31 6.98
N ARG A 37 -9.54 -4.57 7.64
CA ARG A 37 -9.24 -3.19 8.01
C ARG A 37 -8.22 -3.18 9.14
N LEU A 38 -7.28 -2.23 9.14
CA LEU A 38 -6.40 -2.04 10.28
C LEU A 38 -7.21 -1.48 11.46
N GLU A 39 -7.42 -2.30 12.50
CA GLU A 39 -8.43 -2.06 13.53
C GLU A 39 -8.00 -1.03 14.58
N ASN A 40 -6.69 -0.83 14.79
CA ASN A 40 -6.22 0.08 15.83
C ASN A 40 -6.20 1.55 15.35
N THR A 41 -7.38 2.17 15.39
CA THR A 41 -7.59 3.57 14.97
C THR A 41 -6.82 4.57 15.81
N ASP A 42 -6.58 4.30 17.09
CA ASP A 42 -5.85 5.21 17.98
C ASP A 42 -4.36 5.26 17.64
N LYS A 43 -3.74 4.09 17.42
CA LYS A 43 -2.36 4.02 16.90
C LYS A 43 -2.21 4.75 15.57
N LEU A 44 -3.18 4.59 14.67
CA LEU A 44 -3.20 5.30 13.38
C LEU A 44 -3.30 6.82 13.55
N LYS A 45 -4.16 7.28 14.46
CA LYS A 45 -4.32 8.70 14.79
C LYS A 45 -3.01 9.27 15.37
N ALA A 46 -2.40 8.58 16.32
CA ALA A 46 -1.13 8.97 16.93
C ALA A 46 0.00 9.08 15.89
N ILE A 47 0.10 8.12 14.96
CA ILE A 47 1.08 8.19 13.86
C ILE A 47 0.81 9.42 12.97
N LYS A 48 -0.46 9.66 12.60
CA LYS A 48 -0.84 10.80 11.76
C LYS A 48 -0.49 12.13 12.44
N GLU A 49 -0.84 12.28 13.71
CA GLU A 49 -0.52 13.47 14.52
C GLU A 49 0.99 13.65 14.64
N THR A 50 1.74 12.58 14.91
CA THR A 50 3.21 12.64 14.99
C THR A 50 3.84 13.14 13.69
N VAL A 51 3.34 12.68 12.54
CA VAL A 51 3.82 13.13 11.23
C VAL A 51 3.42 14.59 10.98
N ASN A 52 2.18 14.96 11.27
CA ASN A 52 1.68 16.33 11.08
C ASN A 52 2.38 17.35 11.99
N ASN A 53 2.76 16.97 13.20
CA ASN A 53 3.49 17.85 14.12
C ASN A 53 4.95 18.06 13.66
N ARG A 54 5.52 17.11 12.91
CA ARG A 54 6.91 17.20 12.45
C ARG A 54 7.07 17.90 11.09
N PHE A 55 6.03 17.95 10.26
CA PHE A 55 6.09 18.55 8.93
C PHE A 55 5.11 19.71 8.79
N LYS A 56 5.54 20.83 8.20
CA LYS A 56 4.70 22.02 7.98
C LYS A 56 3.44 21.74 7.15
N ARG A 57 3.49 20.73 6.27
CA ARG A 57 2.37 20.32 5.43
C ARG A 57 1.63 19.16 6.11
N GLN A 58 0.38 19.39 6.49
CA GLN A 58 -0.44 18.38 7.13
C GLN A 58 -0.89 17.32 6.13
N PHE A 59 -0.71 16.06 6.49
CA PHE A 59 -1.25 14.91 5.77
C PHE A 59 -2.78 14.87 5.93
N ASN A 60 -3.49 14.89 4.80
CA ASN A 60 -4.93 14.60 4.82
C ASN A 60 -5.19 13.09 4.93
N ASN A 61 -6.44 12.71 5.22
CA ASN A 61 -6.81 11.29 5.42
C ASN A 61 -6.57 10.42 4.18
N THR A 62 -6.66 11.00 2.99
CA THR A 62 -6.48 10.29 1.72
C THR A 62 -5.01 9.97 1.48
N GLU A 63 -4.13 10.96 1.63
CA GLU A 63 -2.68 10.79 1.52
C GLU A 63 -2.16 9.82 2.58
N PHE A 64 -2.67 9.92 3.80
CA PHE A 64 -2.30 9.04 4.90
C PHE A 64 -2.68 7.59 4.61
N GLY A 65 -3.92 7.36 4.16
CA GLY A 65 -4.38 6.04 3.74
C GLY A 65 -3.60 5.46 2.57
N LYS A 66 -3.21 6.29 1.59
CA LYS A 66 -2.32 5.87 0.48
C LYS A 66 -0.97 5.40 1.01
N CYS A 67 -0.33 6.15 1.91
CA CYS A 67 0.95 5.75 2.50
C CYS A 67 0.89 4.41 3.24
N ILE A 68 -0.18 4.17 4.00
CA ILE A 68 -0.40 2.89 4.70
C ILE A 68 -0.50 1.76 3.68
N ASN A 69 -1.40 1.89 2.70
CA ASN A 69 -1.62 0.84 1.70
C ASN A 69 -0.35 0.53 0.89
N VAL A 70 0.45 1.56 0.54
CA VAL A 70 1.75 1.37 -0.13
C VAL A 70 2.68 0.51 0.74
N LYS A 71 2.74 0.78 2.05
CA LYS A 71 3.58 0.01 2.95
C LYS A 71 3.09 -1.44 3.12
N CYS A 72 1.79 -1.64 3.33
CA CYS A 72 1.17 -2.96 3.41
C CYS A 72 1.43 -3.78 2.14
N ASN A 73 1.23 -3.20 0.95
CA ASN A 73 1.52 -3.86 -0.33
C ASN A 73 3.00 -4.20 -0.48
N LYS A 74 3.91 -3.30 -0.09
CA LYS A 74 5.35 -3.57 -0.13
C LYS A 74 5.75 -4.75 0.77
N LEU A 75 5.23 -4.79 1.99
CA LEU A 75 5.47 -5.91 2.92
C LEU A 75 4.88 -7.22 2.39
N ARG A 76 3.68 -7.19 1.81
CA ARG A 76 3.05 -8.34 1.14
C ARG A 76 3.92 -8.88 -0.01
N SER A 77 4.42 -8.00 -0.87
CA SER A 77 5.28 -8.38 -1.98
C SER A 77 6.56 -9.05 -1.49
N LEU A 78 7.22 -8.47 -0.49
CA LEU A 78 8.44 -9.03 0.12
C LEU A 78 8.18 -10.39 0.78
N HIS A 79 7.06 -10.54 1.48
CA HIS A 79 6.67 -11.80 2.11
C HIS A 79 6.40 -12.89 1.06
N ASN A 80 5.75 -12.55 -0.06
CA ASN A 80 5.47 -13.51 -1.13
C ASN A 80 6.73 -13.93 -1.90
N THR A 81 7.69 -13.03 -2.10
CA THR A 81 9.02 -13.35 -2.66
C THR A 81 9.94 -14.07 -1.69
N SER A 82 9.61 -14.12 -0.40
CA SER A 82 10.32 -14.96 0.58
C SER A 82 9.79 -16.40 0.54
N LYS A 83 8.49 -16.58 0.24
CA LYS A 83 7.85 -17.90 0.12
C LYS A 83 8.01 -18.55 -1.25
N ARG A 84 8.31 -17.78 -2.29
CA ARG A 84 8.69 -18.28 -3.61
C ARG A 84 10.14 -17.86 -3.84
N GLY A 85 11.01 -18.79 -4.21
CA GLY A 85 12.36 -18.44 -4.67
C GLY A 85 12.31 -17.37 -5.78
N PRO A 86 13.46 -16.76 -6.13
CA PRO A 86 13.48 -15.59 -7.00
C PRO A 86 13.00 -15.94 -8.42
N GLU A 87 11.72 -15.71 -8.70
CA GLU A 87 11.17 -15.88 -10.05
C GLU A 87 10.68 -14.54 -10.63
N THR A 88 11.51 -14.06 -11.56
CA THR A 88 11.20 -13.36 -12.81
C THR A 88 10.59 -11.96 -12.79
N LYS A 89 11.38 -11.03 -13.35
CA LYS A 89 10.97 -9.75 -13.96
C LYS A 89 10.08 -9.97 -15.20
N SER A 90 9.43 -8.86 -15.61
CA SER A 90 8.72 -8.60 -16.87
C SER A 90 7.26 -9.08 -16.88
N THR A 91 6.26 -8.29 -17.30
CA THR A 91 6.27 -7.42 -18.48
C THR A 91 5.30 -6.23 -18.29
N GLN A 92 5.82 -5.01 -18.46
CA GLN A 92 5.01 -3.85 -18.87
C GLN A 92 4.95 -3.87 -20.40
N GLU A 93 3.89 -4.43 -20.98
CA GLU A 93 3.50 -4.08 -22.34
C GLU A 93 2.58 -2.86 -22.24
N LYS A 94 3.17 -1.68 -22.42
CA LYS A 94 2.42 -0.52 -22.90
C LYS A 94 2.05 -0.83 -24.36
N LYS A 95 0.76 -1.03 -24.64
CA LYS A 95 0.21 -0.67 -25.94
C LYS A 95 -0.10 0.83 -25.87
N GLU A 96 0.81 1.64 -26.40
CA GLU A 96 0.47 2.98 -26.88
C GLU A 96 -0.19 2.78 -28.26
N GLU A 97 -1.49 3.08 -28.32
CA GLU A 97 -2.14 3.56 -29.53
C GLU A 97 -1.49 4.90 -29.90
N ASP A 98 -1.13 5.08 -31.16
CA ASP A 98 -1.14 6.41 -31.76
C ASP A 98 -1.49 6.32 -33.25
N GLU A 99 -2.51 7.10 -33.62
CA GLU A 99 -3.01 7.34 -34.97
C GLU A 99 -2.08 8.32 -35.72
N ASN A 100 -1.81 8.06 -37.00
CA ASN A 100 -1.67 9.08 -38.07
C ASN A 100 -1.39 8.36 -39.41
N LYS A 101 -2.26 8.39 -40.43
CA LYS A 101 -2.66 9.48 -41.35
C LYS A 101 -1.72 9.62 -42.56
N LYS A 102 -2.31 9.50 -43.76
CA LYS A 102 -1.79 9.74 -45.13
C LYS A 102 -0.79 8.69 -45.62
N GLU A 103 -0.84 8.20 -46.86
CA GLU A 103 -1.34 8.75 -48.14
C GLU A 103 -2.26 7.77 -48.89
#